data_AF-A0A844NW06-F1
#
_entry.id   AF-A0A844NW06-F1
#
_cell.length_a   1.000
_cell.length_b   1.000
_cell.length_c   1.000
_cell.angle_alpha   90.00
_cell.angle_beta   90.00
_cell.angle_gamma   90.00
#
_symmetry.space_group_name_H-M   'P 1'
#
loop_
_entity.id
_entity.type
_entity.pdbx_description
1 polymer ?
#
loop_
_entity_poly.entity_id
_entity_poly.type
_entity_poly.pdbx_seq_one_letter_code
_entity_poly.pdbx_strand_id
1 'polypeptide(L)'
;AYRCANPTALLHQVAEDLRAEAARLRANLDAAALAAKRQRLKELEARRTLSEHIEAIARVSENLAHKAKLQRCQEDIGNTRAISMLAGQLAKTYVSEALAGTMNDELNRLDLYHVRAGISSSGDAGAVRLGIQLQDCQLDPHLVLSEAEQRMCALAYFFAELQQSGSSSGVVFDDPVSSLDHSHRTAVARRIVQESAQRQVIVFTHDAVFFGELVTLCQDAQLAPEVRSITYRAEGPGYIDAGLPYDMRKHKERIAYHRADHQRIAASFNNPPGDNERLAMRNAYDDLRVTIEVGIEDTILNETVVRFRDGISVGRLDGVMIVQEAEYREVQRLHDKCCRNVRAHSHAAGQQRPVTQPAELLQDIEAVHTLFHDIRRRRG
;
A
#
# COMPACT_ATOMS: atom_id res chain seq x y z
N ALA A 1 133.30 -13.52 76.92
CA ALA A 1 132.48 -12.29 76.83
C ALA A 1 131.31 -12.56 75.88
N TYR A 2 130.13 -12.81 76.43
CA TYR A 2 128.87 -12.93 75.68
C TYR A 2 128.32 -11.53 75.39
N ARG A 3 128.06 -11.18 74.12
CA ARG A 3 127.00 -10.24 73.73
C ARG A 3 126.46 -10.63 72.35
N CYS A 4 125.31 -11.28 72.35
CA CYS A 4 124.53 -11.59 71.15
C CYS A 4 124.09 -10.29 70.45
N ALA A 5 124.11 -10.30 69.12
CA ALA A 5 123.54 -9.25 68.29
C ALA A 5 122.03 -9.12 68.57
N ASN A 6 121.58 -7.88 68.80
CA ASN A 6 120.26 -7.58 69.35
C ASN A 6 119.18 -7.64 68.24
N PRO A 7 118.25 -8.61 68.25
CA PRO A 7 117.25 -8.80 67.18
C PRO A 7 116.14 -7.72 67.15
N THR A 8 116.19 -6.72 68.06
CA THR A 8 115.13 -5.71 68.20
C THR A 8 114.93 -4.85 66.98
N ALA A 9 116.00 -4.50 66.25
CA ALA A 9 115.91 -3.58 65.11
C ALA A 9 115.12 -4.17 63.94
N LEU A 10 115.38 -5.43 63.59
CA LEU A 10 114.65 -6.16 62.55
C LEU A 10 113.18 -6.39 62.91
N LEU A 11 112.89 -6.68 64.18
CA LEU A 11 111.52 -6.81 64.68
C LEU A 11 110.75 -5.49 64.65
N HIS A 12 111.42 -4.36 64.90
CA HIS A 12 110.81 -3.04 64.80
C HIS A 12 110.41 -2.69 63.37
N GLN A 13 111.25 -3.04 62.39
CA GLN A 13 110.98 -2.72 60.99
C GLN A 13 109.81 -3.54 60.43
N VAL A 14 109.75 -4.84 60.72
CA VAL A 14 108.60 -5.69 60.36
C VAL A 14 107.31 -5.21 61.04
N ALA A 15 107.40 -4.72 62.28
CA ALA A 15 106.25 -4.17 62.99
C ALA A 15 105.75 -2.84 62.37
N GLU A 16 106.63 -1.99 61.87
CA GLU A 16 106.28 -0.76 61.15
C GLU A 16 105.59 -1.08 59.82
N ASP A 17 106.13 -2.01 59.02
CA ASP A 17 105.54 -2.39 57.73
C ASP A 17 104.13 -3.00 57.92
N LEU A 18 103.98 -3.90 58.89
CA LEU A 18 102.68 -4.49 59.23
C LEU A 18 101.69 -3.45 59.78
N ARG A 19 102.16 -2.41 60.47
CA ARG A 19 101.30 -1.29 60.92
C ARG A 19 100.87 -0.40 59.75
N ALA A 20 101.76 -0.13 58.79
CA ALA A 20 101.43 0.63 57.60
C ALA A 20 100.41 -0.12 56.73
N GLU A 21 100.55 -1.44 56.58
CA GLU A 21 99.59 -2.29 55.88
C GLU A 21 98.25 -2.38 56.63
N ALA A 22 98.29 -2.55 57.96
CA ALA A 22 97.08 -2.50 58.79
C ALA A 22 96.37 -1.14 58.73
N ALA A 23 97.10 -0.02 58.62
CA ALA A 23 96.53 1.31 58.46
C ALA A 23 95.84 1.47 57.08
N ARG A 24 96.42 0.92 56.01
CA ARG A 24 95.79 0.88 54.67
C ARG A 24 94.54 0.00 54.64
N LEU A 25 94.59 -1.17 55.28
CA LEU A 25 93.42 -2.06 55.41
C LEU A 25 92.32 -1.43 56.28
N ARG A 26 92.69 -0.69 57.34
CA ARG A 26 91.75 0.10 58.16
C ARG A 26 91.16 1.30 57.43
N ALA A 27 91.89 1.94 56.52
CA ALA A 27 91.34 2.98 55.66
C ALA A 27 90.31 2.42 54.65
N ASN A 28 90.47 1.16 54.22
CA ASN A 28 89.47 0.43 53.43
C ASN A 28 88.29 -0.12 54.26
N LEU A 29 88.35 -0.03 55.60
CA LEU A 29 87.27 -0.38 56.53
C LEU A 29 86.37 0.82 56.89
N ASP A 30 86.53 1.97 56.24
CA ASP A 30 85.54 3.05 56.36
C ASP A 30 84.19 2.56 55.81
N ALA A 31 83.30 2.22 56.75
CA ALA A 31 82.00 1.64 56.47
C ALA A 31 81.15 2.56 55.56
N ALA A 32 81.35 3.88 55.64
CA ALA A 32 80.65 4.85 54.80
C ALA A 32 81.14 4.79 53.35
N ALA A 33 82.47 4.72 53.15
CA ALA A 33 83.07 4.60 51.82
C ALA A 33 82.72 3.25 51.15
N LEU A 34 82.68 2.15 51.91
CA LEU A 34 82.27 0.85 51.41
C LEU A 34 80.77 0.80 51.05
N ALA A 35 79.91 1.42 51.87
CA ALA A 35 78.48 1.54 51.59
C ALA A 35 78.23 2.36 50.31
N ALA A 36 78.91 3.50 50.14
CA ALA A 36 78.82 4.32 48.94
C ALA A 36 79.27 3.58 47.67
N LYS A 37 80.37 2.82 47.74
CA LYS A 37 80.83 2.00 46.61
C LYS A 37 79.86 0.86 46.27
N ARG A 38 79.27 0.21 47.27
CA ARG A 38 78.22 -0.81 47.06
C ARG A 38 76.96 -0.21 46.44
N GLN A 39 76.54 0.97 46.89
CA GLN A 39 75.42 1.71 46.30
C GLN A 39 75.69 2.03 44.83
N ARG A 40 76.90 2.53 44.53
CA ARG A 40 77.31 2.86 43.17
C ARG A 40 77.41 1.64 42.27
N LEU A 41 77.92 0.52 42.78
CA LEU A 41 77.94 -0.75 42.04
C LEU A 41 76.51 -1.20 41.69
N LYS A 42 75.59 -1.20 42.66
CA LYS A 42 74.18 -1.53 42.42
C LYS A 42 73.54 -0.62 41.37
N GLU A 43 73.82 0.68 41.42
CA GLU A 43 73.32 1.64 40.43
C GLU A 43 73.88 1.35 39.03
N LEU A 44 75.18 1.07 38.91
CA LEU A 44 75.82 0.75 37.63
C LEU A 44 75.34 -0.58 37.06
N GLU A 45 75.17 -1.59 37.90
CA GLU A 45 74.55 -2.87 37.54
C GLU A 45 73.11 -2.64 37.04
N ALA A 46 72.31 -1.85 37.75
CA ALA A 46 70.96 -1.49 37.32
C ALA A 46 70.93 -0.72 35.99
N ARG A 47 71.87 0.22 35.77
CA ARG A 47 72.01 0.93 34.49
C ARG A 47 72.39 0.00 33.35
N ARG A 48 73.27 -0.97 33.59
CA ARG A 48 73.65 -1.98 32.60
C ARG A 48 72.45 -2.85 32.23
N THR A 49 71.76 -3.41 33.21
CA THR A 49 70.54 -4.21 32.98
C THR A 49 69.46 -3.39 32.27
N LEU A 50 69.29 -2.12 32.63
CA LEU A 50 68.36 -1.22 31.95
C LEU A 50 68.78 -1.01 30.48
N SER A 51 70.06 -0.75 30.21
CA SER A 51 70.54 -0.54 28.83
C SER A 51 70.35 -1.76 27.94
N GLU A 52 70.49 -2.97 28.49
CA GLU A 52 70.25 -4.24 27.77
C GLU A 52 68.77 -4.44 27.39
N HIS A 53 67.85 -3.73 28.04
CA HIS A 53 66.40 -3.90 27.86
C HIS A 53 65.64 -2.60 27.51
N ILE A 54 66.34 -1.47 27.31
CA ILE A 54 65.70 -0.15 27.20
C ILE A 54 64.77 -0.04 26.00
N GLU A 55 65.15 -0.63 24.86
CA GLU A 55 64.31 -0.67 23.65
C GLU A 55 63.06 -1.53 23.85
N ALA A 56 63.19 -2.65 24.55
CA ALA A 56 62.06 -3.53 24.86
C ALA A 56 61.06 -2.83 25.80
N ILE A 57 61.56 -2.09 26.81
CA ILE A 57 60.74 -1.30 27.72
C ILE A 57 60.03 -0.16 26.98
N ALA A 58 60.74 0.56 26.11
CA ALA A 58 60.15 1.62 25.28
C ALA A 58 59.03 1.07 24.40
N ARG A 59 59.26 -0.08 23.75
CA ARG A 59 58.25 -0.75 22.91
C ARG A 59 57.03 -1.19 23.71
N VAL A 60 57.22 -1.71 24.93
CA VAL A 60 56.10 -2.06 25.82
C VAL A 60 55.30 -0.81 26.21
N SER A 61 55.97 0.31 26.50
CA SER A 61 55.31 1.58 26.81
C SER A 61 54.46 2.08 25.63
N GLU A 62 55.02 2.07 24.42
CA GLU A 62 54.30 2.43 23.20
C GLU A 62 53.11 1.51 22.94
N ASN A 63 53.30 0.20 23.10
CA ASN A 63 52.22 -0.79 22.94
C ASN A 63 51.09 -0.57 23.96
N LEU A 64 51.41 -0.24 25.21
CA LEU A 64 50.42 0.09 26.23
C LEU A 64 49.67 1.37 25.89
N ALA A 65 50.37 2.41 25.42
CA ALA A 65 49.75 3.64 24.96
C ALA A 65 48.85 3.40 23.74
N HIS A 66 49.25 2.55 22.80
CA HIS A 66 48.46 2.17 21.64
C HIS A 66 47.23 1.36 22.04
N LYS A 67 47.37 0.37 22.93
CA LYS A 67 46.26 -0.39 23.49
C LYS A 67 45.23 0.52 24.17
N ALA A 68 45.69 1.49 24.97
CA ALA A 68 44.81 2.46 25.62
C ALA A 68 44.09 3.39 24.63
N LYS A 69 44.68 3.67 23.46
CA LYS A 69 43.98 4.38 22.36
C LYS A 69 42.90 3.48 21.74
N LEU A 70 43.24 2.24 21.40
CA LEU A 70 42.29 1.29 20.79
C LEU A 70 41.11 0.97 21.71
N GLN A 71 41.34 0.82 23.02
CA GLN A 71 40.27 0.60 24.01
C GLN A 71 39.29 1.77 24.04
N ARG A 72 39.78 3.02 24.02
CA ARG A 72 38.92 4.21 23.94
C ARG A 72 38.10 4.22 22.65
N CYS A 73 38.70 3.92 21.51
CA CYS A 73 37.94 3.82 20.25
C CYS A 73 36.89 2.70 20.31
N GLN A 74 37.20 1.57 20.94
CA GLN A 74 36.27 0.46 21.10
C GLN A 74 35.09 0.83 22.02
N GLU A 75 35.33 1.59 23.09
CA GLU A 75 34.28 2.10 23.98
C GLU A 75 33.36 3.09 23.25
N ASP A 76 33.95 3.97 22.42
CA ASP A 76 33.22 4.97 21.64
C ASP A 76 32.36 4.33 20.53
N ILE A 77 32.91 3.34 19.81
CA ILE A 77 32.19 2.62 18.74
C ILE A 77 31.23 1.57 19.31
N GLY A 78 31.57 0.96 20.44
CA GLY A 78 30.79 -0.11 21.06
C GLY A 78 29.47 0.36 21.68
N ASN A 79 29.38 1.63 22.08
CA ASN A 79 28.16 2.19 22.65
C ASN A 79 27.22 2.76 21.57
N THR A 80 26.67 1.87 20.75
CA THR A 80 25.65 2.22 19.74
C THR A 80 24.29 2.58 20.34
N ARG A 81 24.12 2.43 21.67
CA ARG A 81 22.83 2.61 22.35
C ARG A 81 22.23 3.98 22.12
N ALA A 82 23.03 5.05 22.17
CA ALA A 82 22.54 6.41 21.94
C ALA A 82 22.02 6.60 20.51
N ILE A 83 22.74 6.07 19.52
CA ILE A 83 22.34 6.10 18.10
C ILE A 83 21.06 5.29 17.90
N SER A 84 21.00 4.06 18.44
CA SER A 84 19.82 3.21 18.35
C SER A 84 18.59 3.81 19.05
N MET A 85 18.77 4.46 20.21
CA MET A 85 17.69 5.17 20.90
C MET A 85 17.19 6.36 20.08
N LEU A 86 18.09 7.18 19.52
CA LEU A 86 17.71 8.31 18.68
C LEU A 86 17.00 7.83 17.40
N ALA A 87 17.53 6.80 16.74
CA ALA A 87 16.89 6.20 15.57
C ALA A 87 15.48 5.67 15.90
N GLY A 88 15.31 5.02 17.06
CA GLY A 88 14.00 4.57 17.53
C GLY A 88 13.04 5.72 17.83
N GLN A 89 13.53 6.81 18.43
CA GLN A 89 12.73 8.02 18.67
C GLN A 89 12.29 8.70 17.37
N LEU A 90 13.20 8.82 16.40
CA LEU A 90 12.90 9.39 15.09
C LEU A 90 11.89 8.51 14.33
N ALA A 91 12.06 7.19 14.35
CA ALA A 91 11.11 6.25 13.76
C ALA A 91 9.73 6.37 14.40
N LYS A 92 9.66 6.41 15.73
CA LYS A 92 8.38 6.58 16.44
C LYS A 92 7.68 7.88 16.05
N THR A 93 8.41 8.99 16.05
CA THR A 93 7.84 10.33 15.84
C THR A 93 7.44 10.56 14.39
N TYR A 94 8.35 10.31 13.45
CA TYR A 94 8.16 10.68 12.05
C TYR A 94 7.52 9.59 11.20
N VAL A 95 7.56 8.33 11.65
CA VAL A 95 6.94 7.20 10.94
C VAL A 95 5.65 6.81 11.64
N SER A 96 5.72 6.34 12.89
CA SER A 96 4.55 5.75 13.56
C SER A 96 3.48 6.77 13.96
N GLU A 97 3.83 7.87 14.59
CA GLU A 97 2.85 8.88 15.04
C GLU A 97 2.26 9.65 13.86
N ALA A 98 3.09 10.03 12.88
CA ALA A 98 2.63 10.70 11.65
C ALA A 98 1.70 9.81 10.81
N LEU A 99 2.04 8.53 10.64
CA LEU A 99 1.20 7.58 9.91
C LEU A 99 -0.09 7.28 10.68
N ALA A 100 -0.05 7.18 12.01
CA ALA A 100 -1.24 7.00 12.84
C ALA A 100 -2.19 8.19 12.71
N GLY A 101 -1.68 9.42 12.73
CA GLY A 101 -2.48 10.63 12.52
C GLY A 101 -3.17 10.60 11.15
N THR A 102 -2.39 10.39 10.10
CA THR A 102 -2.91 10.31 8.72
C THR A 102 -3.93 9.19 8.55
N MET A 103 -3.68 8.02 9.15
CA MET A 103 -4.61 6.89 9.12
C MET A 103 -5.94 7.22 9.80
N ASN A 104 -5.93 7.91 10.95
CA ASN A 104 -7.17 8.32 11.60
C ASN A 104 -7.93 9.38 10.76
N ASP A 105 -7.23 10.26 10.06
CA ASP A 105 -7.86 11.19 9.12
C ASP A 105 -8.50 10.46 7.94
N GLU A 106 -7.89 9.37 7.46
CA GLU A 106 -8.45 8.52 6.42
C GLU A 106 -9.65 7.70 6.94
N LEU A 107 -9.60 7.16 8.16
CA LEU A 107 -10.74 6.49 8.79
C LEU A 107 -11.97 7.42 8.90
N ASN A 108 -11.75 8.68 9.29
CA ASN A 108 -12.82 9.69 9.32
C ASN A 108 -13.38 9.98 7.93
N ARG A 109 -12.53 10.07 6.90
CA ARG A 109 -12.96 10.26 5.50
C ARG A 109 -13.72 9.05 4.94
N LEU A 110 -13.51 7.89 5.54
CA LEU A 110 -14.18 6.64 5.24
C LEU A 110 -15.40 6.37 6.14
N ASP A 111 -15.85 7.38 6.90
CA ASP A 111 -17.00 7.33 7.81
C ASP A 111 -16.87 6.36 9.01
N LEU A 112 -15.65 5.89 9.34
CA LEU A 112 -15.36 5.04 10.51
C LEU A 112 -14.93 5.88 11.73
N TYR A 113 -15.84 6.69 12.25
CA TYR A 113 -15.57 7.64 13.35
C TYR A 113 -15.30 6.98 14.71
N HIS A 114 -15.79 5.75 14.93
CA HIS A 114 -15.67 5.04 16.20
C HIS A 114 -14.38 4.24 16.33
N VAL A 115 -13.65 4.03 15.23
CA VAL A 115 -12.39 3.29 15.24
C VAL A 115 -11.23 4.29 15.35
N ARG A 116 -10.38 4.10 16.36
CA ARG A 116 -9.13 4.86 16.51
C ARG A 116 -7.94 3.93 16.38
N ALA A 117 -7.13 4.18 15.37
CA ALA A 117 -5.93 3.41 15.12
C ALA A 117 -4.71 4.06 15.78
N GLY A 118 -3.90 3.25 16.43
CA GLY A 118 -2.50 3.50 16.74
C GLY A 118 -1.63 2.59 15.85
N ILE A 119 -0.33 2.87 15.84
CA ILE A 119 0.63 2.05 15.10
C ILE A 119 1.57 1.40 16.10
N SER A 120 1.58 0.07 16.07
CA SER A 120 2.54 -0.72 16.82
C SER A 120 3.75 -1.00 15.93
N SER A 121 4.95 -0.94 16.53
CA SER A 121 6.19 -1.35 15.90
C SER A 121 6.66 -2.64 16.54
N SER A 122 6.85 -3.71 15.76
CA SER A 122 7.38 -4.98 16.24
C SER A 122 8.55 -5.43 15.35
N GLY A 123 9.65 -5.90 15.96
CA GLY A 123 10.80 -6.42 15.22
C GLY A 123 12.15 -6.28 15.92
N ASP A 124 13.14 -7.00 15.41
CA ASP A 124 14.55 -6.93 15.82
C ASP A 124 15.31 -5.91 14.95
N ALA A 125 16.53 -5.55 15.39
CA ALA A 125 17.40 -4.60 14.72
C ALA A 125 17.54 -4.89 13.20
N GLY A 126 17.00 -3.99 12.37
CA GLY A 126 17.09 -4.03 10.91
C GLY A 126 15.78 -4.34 10.17
N ALA A 127 14.75 -4.86 10.84
CA ALA A 127 13.46 -5.15 10.21
C ALA A 127 12.30 -4.80 11.16
N VAL A 128 11.81 -3.55 11.06
CA VAL A 128 10.64 -3.08 11.82
C VAL A 128 9.39 -3.37 11.00
N ARG A 129 8.45 -4.13 11.58
CA ARG A 129 7.10 -4.29 11.04
C ARG A 129 6.17 -3.31 11.75
N LEU A 130 5.45 -2.54 10.96
CA LEU A 130 4.36 -1.69 11.45
C LEU A 130 3.06 -2.49 11.41
N GLY A 131 2.31 -2.42 12.51
CA GLY A 131 1.00 -3.04 12.64
C GLY A 131 -0.03 -2.01 13.07
N ILE A 132 -1.29 -2.28 12.75
CA ILE A 132 -2.43 -1.51 13.26
C ILE A 132 -2.73 -2.01 14.67
N GLN A 133 -2.87 -1.07 15.61
CA GLN A 133 -3.35 -1.34 16.96
C GLN A 133 -4.60 -0.50 17.20
N LEU A 134 -5.62 -1.04 17.85
CA LEU A 134 -6.77 -0.23 18.27
C LEU A 134 -6.39 0.53 19.54
N GLN A 135 -6.65 1.83 19.57
CA GLN A 135 -6.48 2.61 20.80
C GLN A 135 -7.41 2.06 21.88
N ASP A 136 -6.93 2.04 23.13
CA ASP A 136 -7.67 1.54 24.30
C ASP A 136 -8.07 0.05 24.24
N CYS A 137 -7.51 -0.74 23.31
CA CYS A 137 -7.72 -2.17 23.22
C CYS A 137 -6.39 -2.95 23.23
N GLN A 138 -6.33 -4.05 23.98
CA GLN A 138 -5.18 -4.96 23.99
C GLN A 138 -5.37 -6.20 23.11
N LEU A 139 -6.56 -6.39 22.56
CA LEU A 139 -6.84 -7.47 21.62
C LEU A 139 -6.38 -7.07 20.22
N ASP A 140 -6.03 -8.07 19.42
CA ASP A 140 -5.69 -7.85 18.02
C ASP A 140 -6.91 -7.31 17.25
N PRO A 141 -6.72 -6.38 16.29
CA PRO A 141 -7.84 -5.76 15.57
C PRO A 141 -8.79 -6.76 14.91
N HIS A 142 -8.28 -7.89 14.42
CA HIS A 142 -9.08 -8.91 13.74
C HIS A 142 -10.05 -9.67 14.68
N LEU A 143 -9.87 -9.58 16.00
CA LEU A 143 -10.75 -10.18 17.00
C LEU A 143 -11.87 -9.24 17.45
N VAL A 144 -11.76 -7.94 17.11
CA VAL A 144 -12.65 -6.88 17.59
C VAL A 144 -13.46 -6.29 16.44
N LEU A 145 -12.79 -6.01 15.32
CA LEU A 145 -13.40 -5.41 14.14
C LEU A 145 -14.16 -6.47 13.34
N SER A 146 -15.34 -6.09 12.84
CA SER A 146 -16.03 -6.86 11.81
C SER A 146 -15.20 -6.95 10.53
N GLU A 147 -15.51 -7.92 9.66
CA GLU A 147 -14.81 -8.08 8.38
C GLU A 147 -14.83 -6.80 7.53
N ALA A 148 -15.98 -6.11 7.50
CA ALA A 148 -16.12 -4.83 6.80
C ALA A 148 -15.19 -3.77 7.40
N GLU A 149 -15.18 -3.61 8.72
CA GLU A 149 -14.31 -2.64 9.40
C GLU A 149 -12.82 -2.94 9.22
N GLN A 150 -12.44 -4.23 9.20
CA GLN A 150 -11.05 -4.63 8.93
C GLN A 150 -10.62 -4.18 7.53
N ARG A 151 -11.47 -4.35 6.51
CA ARG A 151 -11.20 -3.90 5.13
C ARG A 151 -11.10 -2.38 5.05
N MET A 152 -12.00 -1.67 5.73
CA MET A 152 -11.97 -0.21 5.81
C MET A 152 -10.71 0.31 6.51
N CYS A 153 -10.26 -0.35 7.57
CA CYS A 153 -8.99 -0.04 8.23
C CYS A 153 -7.79 -0.29 7.32
N ALA A 154 -7.81 -1.38 6.55
CA ALA A 154 -6.76 -1.68 5.58
C ALA A 154 -6.69 -0.61 4.47
N LEU A 155 -7.84 -0.19 3.94
CA LEU A 155 -7.93 0.91 2.97
C LEU A 155 -7.43 2.24 3.57
N ALA A 156 -7.83 2.57 4.81
CA ALA A 156 -7.35 3.77 5.49
C ALA A 156 -5.82 3.76 5.67
N TYR A 157 -5.27 2.63 6.09
CA TYR A 157 -3.82 2.45 6.22
C TYR A 157 -3.12 2.60 4.87
N PHE A 158 -3.68 2.00 3.81
CA PHE A 158 -3.14 2.12 2.46
C PHE A 158 -3.13 3.57 1.96
N PHE A 159 -4.22 4.32 2.11
CA PHE A 159 -4.25 5.74 1.74
C PHE A 159 -3.28 6.59 2.57
N ALA A 160 -3.14 6.29 3.87
CA ALA A 160 -2.20 6.98 4.74
C ALA A 160 -0.74 6.72 4.32
N GLU A 161 -0.40 5.49 3.96
CA GLU A 161 0.92 5.13 3.44
C GLU A 161 1.18 5.83 2.09
N LEU A 162 0.20 5.85 1.20
CA LEU A 162 0.29 6.57 -0.07
C LEU A 162 0.60 8.05 0.15
N GLN A 163 -0.11 8.70 1.07
CA GLN A 163 0.10 10.11 1.40
C GLN A 163 1.49 10.35 2.02
N GLN A 164 1.94 9.48 2.93
CA GLN A 164 3.24 9.62 3.59
C GLN A 164 4.42 9.34 2.65
N SER A 165 4.25 8.40 1.69
CA SER A 165 5.29 8.06 0.72
C SER A 165 5.59 9.20 -0.26
N GLY A 166 4.63 10.11 -0.49
CA GLY A 166 4.72 11.15 -1.51
C GLY A 166 4.80 10.61 -2.94
N SER A 167 4.53 9.32 -3.14
CA SER A 167 4.62 8.67 -4.45
C SER A 167 3.47 9.09 -5.35
N SER A 168 3.79 9.45 -6.60
CA SER A 168 2.81 9.74 -7.65
C SER A 168 2.50 8.52 -8.53
N SER A 169 2.91 7.32 -8.10
CA SER A 169 2.63 6.08 -8.84
C SER A 169 1.13 5.82 -8.96
N GLY A 170 0.74 5.20 -10.07
CA GLY A 170 -0.62 4.74 -10.27
C GLY A 170 -1.02 3.70 -9.23
N VAL A 171 -2.30 3.71 -8.87
CA VAL A 171 -2.88 2.79 -7.89
C VAL A 171 -3.90 1.89 -8.58
N VAL A 172 -3.90 0.61 -8.19
CA VAL A 172 -4.85 -0.38 -8.71
C VAL A 172 -5.64 -0.97 -7.55
N PHE A 173 -6.96 -0.85 -7.60
CA PHE A 173 -7.89 -1.49 -6.67
C PHE A 173 -8.56 -2.67 -7.37
N ASP A 174 -8.47 -3.86 -6.76
CA ASP A 174 -9.20 -5.05 -7.21
C ASP A 174 -10.35 -5.34 -6.24
N ASP A 175 -11.56 -5.07 -6.71
CA ASP A 175 -12.83 -5.23 -5.99
C ASP A 175 -12.84 -4.68 -4.54
N PRO A 176 -12.59 -3.36 -4.37
CA PRO A 176 -12.31 -2.77 -3.06
C PRO A 176 -13.50 -2.76 -2.09
N VAL A 177 -14.69 -3.15 -2.54
CA VAL A 177 -15.94 -3.06 -1.76
C VAL A 177 -16.69 -4.38 -1.60
N SER A 178 -16.03 -5.52 -1.83
CA SER A 178 -16.69 -6.81 -1.54
C SER A 178 -17.13 -6.86 -0.07
N SER A 179 -18.30 -7.42 0.20
CA SER A 179 -18.88 -7.57 1.55
C SER A 179 -19.08 -6.27 2.36
N LEU A 180 -19.05 -5.08 1.73
CA LEU A 180 -19.36 -3.82 2.41
C LEU A 180 -20.84 -3.47 2.29
N ASP A 181 -21.39 -2.83 3.33
CA ASP A 181 -22.71 -2.20 3.27
C ASP A 181 -22.70 -0.96 2.36
N HIS A 182 -23.89 -0.42 2.09
CA HIS A 182 -24.01 0.71 1.17
C HIS A 182 -23.24 1.95 1.65
N SER A 183 -23.32 2.28 2.94
CA SER A 183 -22.65 3.46 3.51
C SER A 183 -21.14 3.41 3.33
N HIS A 184 -20.53 2.28 3.68
CA HIS A 184 -19.09 2.10 3.54
C HIS A 184 -18.67 2.09 2.07
N ARG A 185 -19.47 1.46 1.19
CA ARG A 185 -19.22 1.47 -0.26
C ARG A 185 -19.16 2.89 -0.82
N THR A 186 -20.11 3.75 -0.43
CA THR A 186 -20.14 5.17 -0.83
C THR A 186 -18.92 5.94 -0.35
N ALA A 187 -18.51 5.72 0.91
CA ALA A 187 -17.34 6.37 1.47
C ALA A 187 -16.05 5.96 0.72
N VAL A 188 -15.89 4.68 0.41
CA VAL A 188 -14.77 4.15 -0.38
C VAL A 188 -14.78 4.73 -1.80
N ALA A 189 -15.93 4.74 -2.49
CA ALA A 189 -16.05 5.30 -3.83
C ALA A 189 -15.64 6.78 -3.86
N ARG A 190 -16.12 7.57 -2.89
CA ARG A 190 -15.78 8.99 -2.73
C ARG A 190 -14.29 9.17 -2.53
N ARG A 191 -13.67 8.39 -1.65
CA ARG A 191 -12.23 8.52 -1.38
C ARG A 191 -11.37 8.16 -2.59
N ILE A 192 -11.75 7.11 -3.32
CA ILE A 192 -11.10 6.69 -4.58
C ILE A 192 -11.16 7.80 -5.63
N VAL A 193 -12.33 8.42 -5.83
CA VAL A 193 -12.49 9.53 -6.78
C VAL A 193 -11.70 10.78 -6.36
N GLN A 194 -11.62 11.07 -5.06
CA GLN A 194 -10.74 12.14 -4.57
C GLN A 194 -9.27 11.87 -4.87
N GLU A 195 -8.84 10.61 -4.74
CA GLU A 195 -7.46 10.21 -5.01
C GLU A 195 -7.12 10.24 -6.51
N SER A 196 -8.11 9.93 -7.37
CA SER A 196 -7.92 9.96 -8.83
C SER A 196 -7.69 11.37 -9.40
N ALA A 197 -8.03 12.41 -8.64
CA ALA A 197 -7.68 13.79 -8.99
C ALA A 197 -6.18 14.09 -8.87
N GLN A 198 -5.43 13.29 -8.10
CA GLN A 198 -4.01 13.50 -7.84
C GLN A 198 -3.10 12.53 -8.60
N ARG A 199 -3.59 11.32 -8.92
CA ARG A 199 -2.83 10.26 -9.59
C ARG A 199 -3.72 9.36 -10.42
N GLN A 200 -3.12 8.54 -11.27
CA GLN A 200 -3.86 7.51 -12.00
C GLN A 200 -4.40 6.46 -11.01
N VAL A 201 -5.71 6.21 -11.06
CA VAL A 201 -6.37 5.16 -10.28
C VAL A 201 -7.11 4.23 -11.24
N ILE A 202 -6.86 2.93 -11.12
CA ILE A 202 -7.50 1.87 -11.88
C ILE A 202 -8.32 1.05 -10.90
N VAL A 203 -9.60 0.83 -11.21
CA VAL A 203 -10.51 0.04 -10.37
C VAL A 203 -11.05 -1.12 -11.19
N PHE A 204 -10.81 -2.34 -10.72
CA PHE A 204 -11.53 -3.52 -11.15
C PHE A 204 -12.69 -3.76 -10.20
N THR A 205 -13.90 -3.96 -10.74
CA THR A 205 -15.06 -4.31 -9.93
C THR A 205 -16.04 -5.11 -10.75
N HIS A 206 -16.74 -6.01 -10.06
CA HIS A 206 -17.88 -6.72 -10.60
C HIS A 206 -19.23 -6.17 -10.06
N ASP A 207 -19.18 -5.23 -9.11
CA ASP A 207 -20.35 -4.59 -8.52
C ASP A 207 -20.81 -3.42 -9.40
N ALA A 208 -21.94 -3.62 -10.09
CA ALA A 208 -22.55 -2.61 -10.95
C ALA A 208 -23.01 -1.35 -10.17
N VAL A 209 -23.38 -1.51 -8.89
CA VAL A 209 -23.79 -0.39 -8.04
C VAL A 209 -22.59 0.47 -7.69
N PHE A 210 -21.49 -0.17 -7.27
CA PHE A 210 -20.24 0.53 -6.99
C PHE A 210 -19.71 1.26 -8.22
N PHE A 211 -19.76 0.62 -9.38
CA PHE A 211 -19.39 1.26 -10.64
C PHE A 211 -20.25 2.50 -10.94
N GLY A 212 -21.58 2.38 -10.81
CA GLY A 212 -22.51 3.51 -11.04
C GLY A 212 -22.23 4.68 -10.10
N GLU A 213 -21.88 4.38 -8.86
CA GLU A 213 -21.50 5.37 -7.85
C GLU A 213 -20.17 6.06 -8.19
N LEU A 214 -19.13 5.32 -8.60
CA LEU A 214 -17.87 5.88 -9.07
C LEU A 214 -18.07 6.82 -10.26
N VAL A 215 -18.88 6.43 -11.25
CA VAL A 215 -19.18 7.29 -12.42
C VAL A 215 -19.90 8.56 -11.99
N THR A 216 -20.88 8.45 -11.10
CA THR A 216 -21.63 9.61 -10.58
C THR A 216 -20.70 10.58 -9.83
N LEU A 217 -19.88 10.07 -8.92
CA LEU A 217 -18.94 10.88 -8.15
C LEU A 217 -17.85 11.50 -9.02
N CYS A 218 -17.39 10.81 -10.07
CA CYS A 218 -16.49 11.39 -11.07
C CYS A 218 -17.15 12.56 -11.80
N GLN A 219 -18.42 12.42 -12.22
CA GLN A 219 -19.16 13.51 -12.88
C GLN A 219 -19.32 14.72 -11.95
N ASP A 220 -19.67 14.50 -10.68
CA ASP A 220 -19.78 15.54 -9.66
C ASP A 220 -18.44 16.27 -9.45
N ALA A 221 -17.33 15.53 -9.52
CA ALA A 221 -15.97 16.05 -9.46
C ALA A 221 -15.45 16.62 -10.79
N GLN A 222 -16.26 16.64 -11.85
CA GLN A 222 -15.89 17.06 -13.21
C GLN A 222 -14.73 16.27 -13.81
N LEU A 223 -14.59 15.00 -13.42
CA LEU A 223 -13.62 14.04 -13.94
C LEU A 223 -14.28 13.15 -14.99
N ALA A 224 -13.55 12.83 -16.06
CA ALA A 224 -13.99 11.92 -17.11
C ALA A 224 -13.28 10.57 -16.96
N PRO A 225 -13.93 9.54 -16.39
CA PRO A 225 -13.32 8.23 -16.25
C PRO A 225 -13.30 7.49 -17.60
N GLU A 226 -12.22 6.74 -17.85
CA GLU A 226 -12.19 5.78 -18.95
C GLU A 226 -12.79 4.44 -18.49
N VAL A 227 -13.76 3.92 -19.23
CA VAL A 227 -14.48 2.69 -18.88
C VAL A 227 -14.16 1.59 -19.90
N ARG A 228 -13.76 0.43 -19.38
CA ARG A 228 -13.48 -0.79 -20.13
C ARG A 228 -14.19 -1.95 -19.47
N SER A 229 -14.67 -2.90 -20.28
CA SER A 229 -15.28 -4.14 -19.80
C SER A 229 -14.38 -5.33 -20.09
N ILE A 230 -14.28 -6.27 -19.15
CA ILE A 230 -13.56 -7.53 -19.34
C ILE A 230 -14.60 -8.63 -19.54
N THR A 231 -14.48 -9.38 -20.64
CA THR A 231 -15.42 -10.43 -21.03
C THR A 231 -14.76 -11.80 -21.13
N TYR A 232 -15.60 -12.84 -21.07
CA TYR A 232 -15.22 -14.23 -21.31
C TYR A 232 -15.59 -14.62 -22.75
N ARG A 233 -14.67 -15.27 -23.46
CA ARG A 233 -14.91 -15.82 -24.81
C ARG A 233 -14.57 -17.31 -24.85
N ALA A 234 -14.81 -17.97 -25.98
CA ALA A 234 -14.61 -19.41 -26.10
C ALA A 234 -13.18 -19.85 -25.74
N GLU A 235 -12.21 -18.97 -25.98
CA GLU A 235 -10.78 -19.16 -25.75
C GLU A 235 -10.36 -18.89 -24.29
N GLY A 236 -11.22 -18.29 -23.46
CA GLY A 236 -10.96 -18.00 -22.05
C GLY A 236 -11.35 -16.58 -21.60
N PRO A 237 -11.06 -16.21 -20.34
CA PRO A 237 -11.28 -14.88 -19.80
C PRO A 237 -10.18 -13.89 -20.24
N GLY A 238 -10.46 -12.59 -20.12
CA GLY A 238 -9.44 -11.53 -20.26
C GLY A 238 -9.56 -10.68 -21.53
N TYR A 239 -10.67 -10.80 -22.27
CA TYR A 239 -10.91 -9.98 -23.45
C TYR A 239 -11.40 -8.60 -23.04
N ILE A 240 -10.65 -7.57 -23.42
CA ILE A 240 -10.97 -6.18 -23.08
C ILE A 240 -11.77 -5.57 -24.23
N ASP A 241 -13.01 -5.22 -23.93
CA ASP A 241 -13.89 -4.49 -24.84
C ASP A 241 -13.98 -3.02 -24.42
N ALA A 242 -14.03 -2.13 -25.41
CA ALA A 242 -14.18 -0.70 -25.17
C ALA A 242 -15.62 -0.39 -24.71
N GLY A 243 -15.74 0.45 -23.67
CA GLY A 243 -17.01 0.91 -23.14
C GLY A 243 -17.66 -0.06 -22.16
N LEU A 244 -18.97 0.13 -21.98
CA LEU A 244 -19.77 -0.58 -20.99
C LEU A 244 -20.19 -1.98 -21.48
N PRO A 245 -20.33 -2.97 -20.56
CA PRO A 245 -21.07 -4.20 -20.84
C PRO A 245 -22.47 -3.88 -21.39
N TYR A 246 -23.01 -4.74 -22.25
CA TYR A 246 -24.31 -4.51 -22.90
C TYR A 246 -25.41 -4.09 -21.91
N ASP A 247 -25.47 -4.77 -20.76
CA ASP A 247 -26.47 -4.53 -19.71
C ASP A 247 -26.35 -3.16 -19.03
N MET A 248 -25.21 -2.48 -19.16
CA MET A 248 -24.97 -1.17 -18.58
C MET A 248 -25.01 -0.04 -19.64
N ARG A 249 -25.10 -0.38 -20.94
CA ARG A 249 -25.15 0.62 -22.01
C ARG A 249 -26.46 1.41 -21.99
N LYS A 250 -26.36 2.70 -22.35
CA LYS A 250 -27.53 3.55 -22.57
C LYS A 250 -28.33 3.10 -23.80
N HIS A 251 -29.61 3.47 -23.85
CA HIS A 251 -30.52 3.05 -24.92
C HIS A 251 -29.98 3.34 -26.32
N LYS A 252 -29.35 4.51 -26.55
CA LYS A 252 -28.79 4.92 -27.84
C LYS A 252 -27.73 3.94 -28.37
N GLU A 253 -26.85 3.47 -27.49
CA GLU A 253 -25.80 2.51 -27.85
C GLU A 253 -26.39 1.13 -28.13
N ARG A 254 -27.45 0.73 -27.40
CA ARG A 254 -28.17 -0.52 -27.65
C ARG A 254 -28.88 -0.51 -29.00
N ILE A 255 -29.45 0.62 -29.43
CA ILE A 255 -30.08 0.73 -30.76
C ILE A 255 -29.08 0.42 -31.89
N ALA A 256 -27.82 0.88 -31.78
CA ALA A 256 -26.80 0.54 -32.76
C ALA A 256 -26.53 -0.98 -32.81
N TYR A 257 -26.49 -1.63 -31.63
CA TYR A 257 -26.38 -3.08 -31.52
C TYR A 257 -27.59 -3.79 -32.15
N HIS A 258 -28.82 -3.33 -31.87
CA HIS A 258 -30.05 -3.88 -32.46
C HIS A 258 -30.06 -3.81 -33.97
N ARG A 259 -29.60 -2.71 -34.57
CA ARG A 259 -29.48 -2.58 -36.02
C ARG A 259 -28.50 -3.59 -36.60
N ALA A 260 -27.36 -3.80 -35.94
CA ALA A 260 -26.36 -4.78 -36.36
C ALA A 260 -26.86 -6.23 -36.19
N ASP A 261 -27.56 -6.54 -35.08
CA ASP A 261 -28.17 -7.85 -34.86
C ASP A 261 -29.28 -8.13 -35.88
N HIS A 262 -30.15 -7.16 -36.16
CA HIS A 262 -31.13 -7.23 -37.23
C HIS A 262 -30.48 -7.56 -38.59
N GLN A 263 -29.37 -6.90 -38.96
CA GLN A 263 -28.67 -7.19 -40.21
C GLN A 263 -28.19 -8.64 -40.27
N ARG A 264 -27.64 -9.17 -39.17
CA ARG A 264 -27.25 -10.58 -39.08
C ARG A 264 -28.44 -11.51 -39.22
N ILE A 265 -29.54 -11.24 -38.50
CA ILE A 265 -30.77 -12.05 -38.55
C ILE A 265 -31.32 -12.05 -39.97
N ALA A 266 -31.47 -10.87 -40.59
CA ALA A 266 -32.01 -10.73 -41.94
C ALA A 266 -31.18 -11.47 -42.99
N ALA A 267 -29.85 -11.49 -42.86
CA ALA A 267 -28.96 -12.19 -43.78
C ALA A 267 -29.12 -13.71 -43.75
N SER A 268 -29.47 -14.29 -42.59
CA SER A 268 -29.65 -15.72 -42.40
C SER A 268 -31.12 -16.16 -42.30
N PHE A 269 -32.07 -15.25 -42.53
CA PHE A 269 -33.49 -15.53 -42.29
C PHE A 269 -34.10 -16.34 -43.43
N ASN A 270 -34.55 -17.55 -43.11
CA ASN A 270 -35.28 -18.40 -44.05
C ASN A 270 -36.79 -18.12 -44.02
N ASN A 271 -37.43 -18.24 -45.18
CA ASN A 271 -38.88 -18.20 -45.32
C ASN A 271 -39.37 -19.47 -46.04
N PRO A 272 -40.13 -20.36 -45.38
CA PRO A 272 -40.66 -20.26 -44.02
C PRO A 272 -39.58 -20.39 -42.92
N PRO A 273 -39.77 -19.74 -41.77
CA PRO A 273 -38.78 -19.73 -40.68
C PRO A 273 -38.74 -21.06 -39.92
N GLY A 274 -37.52 -21.54 -39.65
CA GLY A 274 -37.26 -22.69 -38.77
C GLY A 274 -37.17 -22.29 -37.31
N ASP A 275 -36.68 -23.20 -36.46
CA ASP A 275 -36.55 -22.97 -35.02
C ASP A 275 -35.44 -21.97 -34.68
N ASN A 276 -34.37 -21.94 -35.47
CA ASN A 276 -33.26 -21.01 -35.28
C ASN A 276 -33.69 -19.57 -35.55
N GLU A 277 -34.44 -19.32 -36.63
CA GLU A 277 -34.98 -18.00 -36.97
C GLU A 277 -35.99 -17.54 -35.92
N ARG A 278 -36.84 -18.46 -35.41
CA ARG A 278 -37.76 -18.18 -34.30
C ARG A 278 -37.00 -17.79 -33.04
N LEU A 279 -35.92 -18.50 -32.71
CA LEU A 279 -35.11 -18.22 -31.53
C LEU A 279 -34.39 -16.87 -31.67
N ALA A 280 -33.79 -16.60 -32.81
CA ALA A 280 -33.10 -15.33 -33.07
C ALA A 280 -34.06 -14.14 -32.97
N MET A 281 -35.24 -14.23 -33.59
CA MET A 281 -36.26 -13.18 -33.53
C MET A 281 -36.77 -12.96 -32.09
N ARG A 282 -36.97 -14.04 -31.32
CA ARG A 282 -37.37 -13.94 -29.91
C ARG A 282 -36.32 -13.23 -29.07
N ASN A 283 -35.05 -13.59 -29.23
CA ASN A 283 -33.96 -12.96 -28.49
C ASN A 283 -33.83 -11.47 -28.86
N ALA A 284 -33.94 -11.13 -30.14
CA ALA A 284 -33.93 -9.73 -30.58
C ALA A 284 -35.04 -8.88 -29.95
N TYR A 285 -36.27 -9.43 -29.85
CA TYR A 285 -37.38 -8.73 -29.17
C TYR A 285 -37.22 -8.67 -27.65
N ASP A 286 -36.59 -9.67 -27.04
CA ASP A 286 -36.26 -9.66 -25.60
C ASP A 286 -35.26 -8.55 -25.29
N ASP A 287 -34.19 -8.46 -26.06
CA ASP A 287 -33.19 -7.40 -25.95
C ASP A 287 -33.77 -6.00 -26.25
N LEU A 288 -34.68 -5.90 -27.24
CA LEU A 288 -35.36 -4.65 -27.57
C LEU A 288 -36.28 -4.19 -26.44
N ARG A 289 -36.96 -5.14 -25.78
CA ARG A 289 -37.79 -4.85 -24.60
C ARG A 289 -36.97 -4.25 -23.47
N VAL A 290 -35.83 -4.86 -23.15
CA VAL A 290 -34.90 -4.33 -22.13
C VAL A 290 -34.43 -2.93 -22.54
N THR A 291 -34.20 -2.69 -23.83
CA THR A 291 -33.80 -1.37 -24.33
C THR A 291 -34.89 -0.31 -24.18
N ILE A 292 -36.17 -0.69 -24.34
CA ILE A 292 -37.30 0.19 -24.05
C ILE A 292 -37.31 0.54 -22.55
N GLU A 293 -37.10 -0.42 -21.66
CA GLU A 293 -37.05 -0.17 -20.20
C GLU A 293 -35.91 0.79 -19.83
N VAL A 294 -34.72 0.60 -20.40
CA VAL A 294 -33.58 1.51 -20.20
C VAL A 294 -33.86 2.89 -20.79
N GLY A 295 -34.54 2.98 -21.94
CA GLY A 295 -34.95 4.24 -22.53
C GLY A 295 -36.05 4.94 -21.72
N ILE A 296 -36.93 4.19 -21.04
CA ILE A 296 -37.88 4.77 -20.08
C ILE A 296 -37.12 5.44 -18.93
N GLU A 297 -36.13 4.76 -18.36
CA GLU A 297 -35.31 5.28 -17.24
C GLU A 297 -34.50 6.54 -17.64
N ASP A 298 -33.74 6.45 -18.73
CA ASP A 298 -32.83 7.50 -19.21
C ASP A 298 -33.59 8.67 -19.87
N THR A 299 -34.59 8.37 -20.71
CA THR A 299 -35.27 9.38 -21.54
C THR A 299 -36.61 9.79 -20.96
N ILE A 300 -37.54 8.89 -20.67
CA ILE A 300 -38.89 9.29 -20.23
C ILE A 300 -38.87 9.84 -18.80
N LEU A 301 -38.22 9.15 -17.88
CA LEU A 301 -38.04 9.57 -16.50
C LEU A 301 -36.92 10.61 -16.34
N ASN A 302 -36.17 10.90 -17.40
CA ASN A 302 -35.07 11.88 -17.38
C ASN A 302 -34.05 11.62 -16.26
N GLU A 303 -33.72 10.34 -16.00
CA GLU A 303 -32.86 9.93 -14.89
C GLU A 303 -33.35 10.44 -13.50
N THR A 304 -34.65 10.71 -13.37
CA THR A 304 -35.30 11.06 -12.08
C THR A 304 -35.24 9.87 -11.14
N VAL A 305 -35.54 8.68 -11.66
CA VAL A 305 -35.42 7.39 -10.99
C VAL A 305 -34.45 6.57 -11.83
N VAL A 306 -33.38 6.10 -11.19
CA VAL A 306 -32.33 5.28 -11.82
C VAL A 306 -32.09 4.08 -10.92
N ARG A 307 -31.85 2.90 -11.51
CA ARG A 307 -31.53 1.72 -10.71
C ARG A 307 -30.25 1.96 -9.90
N PHE A 308 -30.25 1.49 -8.66
CA PHE A 308 -29.09 1.53 -7.77
C PHE A 308 -28.60 2.91 -7.32
N ARG A 309 -29.41 3.96 -7.51
CA ARG A 309 -29.18 5.27 -6.90
C ARG A 309 -30.08 5.45 -5.68
N ASP A 310 -29.50 5.89 -4.55
CA ASP A 310 -30.23 6.05 -3.29
C ASP A 310 -31.29 7.16 -3.30
N GLY A 311 -31.16 8.15 -4.19
CA GLY A 311 -32.01 9.33 -4.23
C GLY A 311 -32.80 9.48 -5.52
N ILE A 312 -34.02 10.01 -5.40
CA ILE A 312 -34.82 10.50 -6.52
C ILE A 312 -34.32 11.90 -6.90
N SER A 313 -34.00 12.12 -8.18
CA SER A 313 -33.53 13.41 -8.67
C SER A 313 -34.68 14.38 -8.92
N VAL A 314 -35.14 15.06 -7.87
CA VAL A 314 -36.23 16.05 -7.94
C VAL A 314 -35.96 17.15 -8.97
N GLY A 315 -34.70 17.58 -9.11
CA GLY A 315 -34.30 18.61 -10.08
C GLY A 315 -34.42 18.21 -11.56
N ARG A 316 -34.68 16.92 -11.85
CA ARG A 316 -34.85 16.39 -13.23
C ARG A 316 -36.31 16.06 -13.56
N LEU A 317 -37.22 16.28 -12.60
CA LEU A 317 -38.63 15.91 -12.72
C LEU A 317 -39.37 16.72 -13.79
N ASP A 318 -38.89 17.93 -14.08
CA ASP A 318 -39.34 18.77 -15.19
C ASP A 318 -39.24 18.06 -16.55
N GLY A 319 -38.20 17.25 -16.75
CA GLY A 319 -38.03 16.43 -17.94
C GLY A 319 -39.10 15.35 -18.12
N VAL A 320 -39.80 14.95 -17.05
CA VAL A 320 -40.93 14.00 -17.15
C VAL A 320 -42.18 14.71 -17.68
N MET A 321 -42.38 15.98 -17.32
CA MET A 321 -43.55 16.78 -17.69
C MET A 321 -43.64 17.10 -19.18
N ILE A 322 -42.53 16.97 -19.92
CA ILE A 322 -42.48 17.23 -21.36
C ILE A 322 -42.96 16.05 -22.22
N VAL A 323 -43.13 14.87 -21.61
CA VAL A 323 -43.58 13.65 -22.27
C VAL A 323 -45.07 13.76 -22.56
N GLN A 324 -45.44 13.51 -23.82
CA GLN A 324 -46.81 13.65 -24.31
C GLN A 324 -47.57 12.31 -24.22
N GLU A 325 -48.90 12.40 -24.18
CA GLU A 325 -49.75 11.20 -24.14
C GLU A 325 -49.51 10.28 -25.36
N ALA A 326 -49.27 10.85 -26.54
CA ALA A 326 -48.97 10.07 -27.73
C ALA A 326 -47.69 9.22 -27.58
N GLU A 327 -46.67 9.75 -26.91
CA GLU A 327 -45.40 9.07 -26.65
C GLU A 327 -45.58 7.95 -25.63
N TYR A 328 -46.36 8.18 -24.57
CA TYR A 328 -46.75 7.13 -23.62
C TYR A 328 -47.48 5.98 -24.31
N ARG A 329 -48.48 6.28 -25.15
CA ARG A 329 -49.22 5.25 -25.91
C ARG A 329 -48.30 4.48 -26.86
N GLU A 330 -47.31 5.15 -27.44
CA GLU A 330 -46.33 4.51 -28.31
C GLU A 330 -45.40 3.56 -27.55
N VAL A 331 -44.95 3.94 -26.34
CA VAL A 331 -44.23 3.03 -25.42
C VAL A 331 -45.08 1.79 -25.14
N GLN A 332 -46.35 1.95 -24.80
CA GLN A 332 -47.25 0.81 -24.53
C GLN A 332 -47.36 -0.10 -25.76
N ARG A 333 -47.60 0.49 -26.94
CA ARG A 333 -47.71 -0.26 -28.21
C ARG A 333 -46.44 -1.09 -28.48
N LEU A 334 -45.26 -0.48 -28.36
CA LEU A 334 -43.96 -1.11 -28.60
C LEU A 334 -43.64 -2.18 -27.54
N HIS A 335 -43.83 -1.87 -26.26
CA HIS A 335 -43.63 -2.80 -25.16
C HIS A 335 -44.54 -4.03 -25.28
N ASP A 336 -45.84 -3.83 -25.56
CA ASP A 336 -46.78 -4.92 -25.77
C ASP A 336 -46.41 -5.77 -27.00
N LYS A 337 -45.89 -5.14 -28.06
CA LYS A 337 -45.39 -5.87 -29.24
C LYS A 337 -44.18 -6.73 -28.89
N CYS A 338 -43.27 -6.24 -28.05
CA CYS A 338 -42.15 -7.05 -27.55
C CYS A 338 -42.66 -8.21 -26.67
N CYS A 339 -43.56 -7.95 -25.72
CA CYS A 339 -44.16 -8.98 -24.87
C CYS A 339 -44.84 -10.11 -25.66
N ARG A 340 -45.46 -9.78 -26.80
CA ARG A 340 -46.09 -10.78 -27.69
C ARG A 340 -45.09 -11.65 -28.45
N ASN A 341 -43.83 -11.22 -28.58
CA ASN A 341 -42.79 -11.88 -29.35
C ASN A 341 -41.76 -12.65 -28.50
N VAL A 342 -41.78 -12.51 -27.17
CA VAL A 342 -40.88 -13.22 -26.25
C VAL A 342 -41.52 -14.49 -25.66
N ARG A 343 -40.71 -15.37 -25.05
CA ARG A 343 -41.16 -16.64 -24.42
C ARG A 343 -41.87 -16.46 -23.05
N ALA A 344 -42.09 -15.23 -22.59
CA ALA A 344 -42.52 -14.94 -21.22
C ALA A 344 -43.95 -15.41 -20.87
N HIS A 345 -44.74 -15.87 -21.84
CA HIS A 345 -46.10 -16.37 -21.62
C HIS A 345 -46.31 -17.76 -22.22
N SER A 346 -46.88 -18.67 -21.44
CA SER A 346 -47.41 -19.95 -21.94
C SER A 346 -48.62 -19.64 -22.81
N HIS A 347 -48.45 -19.74 -24.12
CA HIS A 347 -49.54 -19.53 -25.06
C HIS A 347 -50.29 -20.85 -25.29
N ALA A 348 -51.62 -20.75 -25.44
CA ALA A 348 -52.47 -21.90 -25.73
C ALA A 348 -51.95 -22.65 -26.97
N ALA A 349 -51.84 -23.99 -26.87
CA ALA A 349 -51.18 -24.86 -27.83
C ALA A 349 -51.70 -24.79 -29.29
N GLY A 350 -52.81 -24.08 -29.55
CA GLY A 350 -53.39 -23.85 -30.88
C GLY A 350 -53.07 -22.51 -31.53
N GLN A 351 -52.43 -21.55 -30.84
CA GLN A 351 -52.03 -20.27 -31.44
C GLN A 351 -50.62 -20.33 -32.00
N GLN A 352 -50.43 -20.95 -33.17
CA GLN A 352 -49.22 -20.78 -33.96
C GLN A 352 -49.20 -19.36 -34.55
N ARG A 353 -48.70 -18.39 -33.79
CA ARG A 353 -48.51 -17.03 -34.31
C ARG A 353 -47.44 -17.05 -35.42
N PRO A 354 -47.67 -16.30 -36.51
CA PRO A 354 -46.63 -16.12 -37.51
C PRO A 354 -45.41 -15.48 -36.86
N VAL A 355 -44.22 -15.93 -37.26
CA VAL A 355 -42.96 -15.34 -36.80
C VAL A 355 -42.87 -13.95 -37.43
N THR A 356 -42.57 -12.96 -36.60
CA THR A 356 -42.34 -11.59 -37.07
C THR A 356 -41.20 -11.57 -38.07
N GLN A 357 -41.41 -10.87 -39.19
CA GLN A 357 -40.42 -10.80 -40.27
C GLN A 357 -39.29 -9.82 -39.92
N PRO A 358 -38.06 -10.01 -40.44
CA PRO A 358 -36.96 -9.08 -40.19
C PRO A 358 -37.29 -7.62 -40.51
N ALA A 359 -38.05 -7.36 -41.58
CA ALA A 359 -38.49 -6.02 -41.95
C ALA A 359 -39.37 -5.36 -40.87
N GLU A 360 -40.23 -6.12 -40.20
CA GLU A 360 -41.07 -5.62 -39.10
C GLU A 360 -40.22 -5.34 -37.84
N LEU A 361 -39.23 -6.19 -37.56
CA LEU A 361 -38.29 -5.95 -36.46
C LEU A 361 -37.53 -4.63 -36.68
N LEU A 362 -37.03 -4.38 -37.89
CA LEU A 362 -36.35 -3.12 -38.20
C LEU A 362 -37.26 -1.90 -38.01
N GLN A 363 -38.52 -1.99 -38.44
CA GLN A 363 -39.50 -0.91 -38.23
C GLN A 363 -39.71 -0.63 -36.74
N ASP A 364 -39.79 -1.67 -35.91
CA ASP A 364 -39.93 -1.51 -34.47
C ASP A 364 -38.68 -0.91 -33.82
N ILE A 365 -37.48 -1.33 -34.24
CA ILE A 365 -36.21 -0.75 -33.78
C ILE A 365 -36.15 0.74 -34.09
N GLU A 366 -36.52 1.13 -35.31
CA GLU A 366 -36.54 2.54 -35.72
C GLU A 366 -37.64 3.35 -35.01
N ALA A 367 -38.79 2.72 -34.72
CA ALA A 367 -39.84 3.36 -33.93
C ALA A 367 -39.36 3.65 -32.49
N VAL A 368 -38.68 2.70 -31.83
CA VAL A 368 -38.07 2.92 -30.50
C VAL A 368 -37.03 4.04 -30.55
N HIS A 369 -36.15 4.03 -31.57
CA HIS A 369 -35.16 5.08 -31.76
C HIS A 369 -35.80 6.46 -31.93
N THR A 370 -36.80 6.56 -32.82
CA THR A 370 -37.49 7.82 -33.13
C THR A 370 -38.21 8.37 -31.91
N LEU A 371 -38.92 7.51 -31.18
CA LEU A 371 -39.62 7.87 -29.94
C LEU A 371 -38.68 8.55 -28.94
N PHE A 372 -37.58 7.90 -28.57
CA PHE A 372 -36.66 8.47 -27.58
C PHE A 372 -35.90 9.68 -28.12
N HIS A 373 -35.56 9.69 -29.41
CA HIS A 373 -34.92 10.83 -30.06
C HIS A 373 -35.79 12.08 -30.01
N ASP A 374 -37.08 11.96 -30.33
CA ASP A 374 -37.99 13.11 -30.40
C ASP A 374 -38.29 13.69 -29.01
N ILE A 375 -38.42 12.85 -27.99
CA ILE A 375 -38.53 13.28 -26.58
C ILE A 375 -37.29 14.07 -26.19
N ARG A 376 -36.10 13.54 -26.48
CA ARG A 376 -34.82 14.17 -26.13
C ARG A 376 -34.63 15.50 -26.86
N ARG A 377 -34.95 15.55 -28.16
CA ARG A 377 -34.87 16.78 -28.97
C ARG A 377 -35.79 17.87 -28.43
N ARG A 378 -36.94 17.51 -27.87
CA ARG A 378 -37.87 18.49 -27.27
C ARG A 378 -37.33 19.04 -25.94
N ARG A 379 -36.54 18.24 -25.22
CA ARG A 379 -35.97 18.60 -23.90
C ARG A 379 -34.81 19.58 -23.99
N GLY A 380 -34.03 19.55 -25.08
CA GLY A 380 -32.82 20.34 -25.26
C GLY A 380 -31.60 19.46 -25.36
#